data_AF-B9UAS3-F1
#
_entry.id   AF-B9UAS3-F1
#
_cell.length_a   1.000
_cell.length_b   1.000
_cell.length_c   1.000
_cell.angle_alpha   90.00
_cell.angle_beta   90.00
_cell.angle_gamma   90.00
#
_symmetry.space_group_name_H-M   'P 1'
#
loop_
_entity.id
_entity.type
_entity.pdbx_description
1 polymer ?
#
loop_
_entity_poly.entity_id
_entity_poly.type
_entity_poly.pdbx_seq_one_letter_code
_entity_poly.pdbx_strand_id
1 'polypeptide(L)'
;EGAIKEVSELLDKLVKAVKTAEGASSGTAAIGEVVADADAAKVADKASVKGIAKGIKEIVEAAGGSEKLKAVAAAKGENNKGAGKLFGKAGAAAHGDSEAASKAAGAVSAVSGEQILSAIVTAADAAEQDGKKPEEAKNPIAAAIGNSDR
;
A
#
# COMPACT_ATOMS: atom_id res chain seq x y z
N GLU A 1 13.14 6.21 38.17
CA GLU A 1 13.05 7.27 37.14
C GLU A 1 13.43 6.83 35.72
N GLY A 2 14.39 5.92 35.51
CA GLY A 2 14.83 5.50 34.16
C GLY A 2 13.75 4.92 33.24
N ALA A 3 12.89 4.02 33.73
CA ALA A 3 11.88 3.35 32.90
C ALA A 3 10.79 4.30 32.36
N ILE A 4 10.40 5.34 33.12
CA ILE A 4 9.41 6.32 32.66
C ILE A 4 9.98 7.18 31.54
N LYS A 5 11.26 7.55 31.64
CA LYS A 5 11.97 8.30 30.59
C LYS A 5 12.05 7.49 29.31
N GLU A 6 12.43 6.22 29.41
CA GLU A 6 12.52 5.30 28.26
C GLU A 6 11.17 5.13 27.54
N VAL A 7 10.09 4.93 28.29
CA VAL A 7 8.74 4.83 27.71
C VAL A 7 8.30 6.17 27.10
N SER A 8 8.64 7.30 27.71
CA SER A 8 8.29 8.62 27.16
C SER A 8 9.00 8.90 25.83
N GLU A 9 10.26 8.50 25.70
CA GLU A 9 11.02 8.59 24.45
C GLU A 9 10.44 7.67 23.36
N LEU A 10 9.98 6.47 23.73
CA LEU A 10 9.30 5.57 22.81
C LEU A 10 7.97 6.17 22.31
N LEU A 11 7.16 6.71 23.21
CA LEU A 11 5.88 7.33 22.86
C LEU A 11 6.08 8.54 21.94
N ASP A 12 7.09 9.37 22.18
CA ASP A 12 7.39 10.52 21.31
C ASP A 12 7.77 10.06 19.88
N LYS A 13 8.58 9.00 19.75
CA LYS A 13 8.91 8.41 18.44
C LYS A 13 7.67 7.87 17.72
N LEU A 14 6.82 7.13 18.43
CA LEU A 14 5.59 6.57 17.86
C LEU A 14 4.63 7.68 17.41
N VAL A 15 4.44 8.72 18.22
CA VAL A 15 3.56 9.85 17.88
C VAL A 15 4.06 10.57 16.63
N LYS A 16 5.36 10.84 16.51
CA LYS A 16 5.95 11.46 15.32
C LYS A 16 5.73 10.60 14.07
N ALA A 17 5.97 9.31 14.16
CA ALA A 17 5.75 8.38 13.07
C ALA A 17 4.27 8.30 12.63
N VAL A 18 3.35 8.24 13.60
CA VAL A 18 1.90 8.28 13.33
C VAL A 18 1.52 9.59 12.65
N LYS A 19 2.08 10.72 13.07
CA LYS A 19 1.82 12.04 12.44
C LYS A 19 2.28 12.09 10.98
N THR A 20 3.37 11.40 10.62
CA THR A 20 3.79 11.25 9.22
C THR A 20 2.70 10.52 8.39
N ALA A 21 2.19 9.38 8.89
CA ALA A 21 1.14 8.62 8.21
C ALA A 21 -0.19 9.39 8.14
N GLU A 22 -0.56 10.08 9.23
CA GLU A 22 -1.75 10.92 9.32
C GLU A 22 -1.72 12.05 8.28
N GLY A 23 -0.60 12.78 8.19
CA GLY A 23 -0.43 13.88 7.23
C GLY A 23 -0.50 13.42 5.76
N ALA A 24 -0.14 12.17 5.48
CA ALA A 24 -0.25 11.58 4.15
C ALA A 24 -1.65 11.02 3.83
N SER A 25 -2.49 10.82 4.86
CA SER A 25 -3.84 10.24 4.74
C SER A 25 -4.88 11.31 4.36
N SER A 26 -4.64 11.98 3.23
CA SER A 26 -5.45 13.12 2.74
C SER A 26 -6.60 12.73 1.81
N GLY A 27 -6.85 11.44 1.59
CA GLY A 27 -7.92 10.95 0.72
C GLY A 27 -9.31 11.18 1.32
N THR A 28 -10.29 11.52 0.47
CA THR A 28 -11.69 11.76 0.89
C THR A 28 -12.69 10.74 0.32
N ALA A 29 -12.26 9.93 -0.64
CA ALA A 29 -13.09 8.90 -1.24
C ALA A 29 -13.29 7.72 -0.28
N ALA A 30 -14.30 6.89 -0.56
CA ALA A 30 -14.50 5.65 0.18
C ALA A 30 -13.33 4.68 -0.05
N ILE A 31 -12.98 3.90 0.98
CA ILE A 31 -12.10 2.74 0.79
C ILE A 31 -12.87 1.71 -0.05
N GLY A 32 -12.26 1.26 -1.15
CA GLY A 32 -12.91 0.34 -2.10
C GLY A 32 -13.84 1.03 -3.09
N GLU A 33 -13.64 2.33 -3.35
CA GLU A 33 -14.30 3.04 -4.44
C GLU A 33 -14.11 2.31 -5.79
N VAL A 34 -15.19 2.16 -6.55
CA VAL A 34 -15.19 1.51 -7.87
C VAL A 34 -15.75 2.47 -8.90
N VAL A 35 -14.94 2.77 -9.91
CA VAL A 35 -15.34 3.63 -11.04
C VAL A 35 -15.53 2.77 -12.29
N ALA A 36 -16.67 2.96 -12.96
CA ALA A 36 -17.00 2.26 -14.20
C ALA A 36 -16.88 3.16 -15.44
N ASP A 37 -16.77 4.47 -15.26
CA ASP A 37 -16.67 5.46 -16.34
C ASP A 37 -15.21 5.85 -16.60
N ALA A 38 -14.86 6.03 -17.89
CA ALA A 38 -13.50 6.37 -18.30
C ALA A 38 -12.99 7.68 -17.67
N ASP A 39 -13.83 8.72 -17.63
CA ASP A 39 -13.49 10.04 -17.07
C ASP A 39 -13.34 10.05 -15.54
N ALA A 40 -13.89 9.02 -14.88
CA ALA A 40 -13.79 8.86 -13.43
C ALA A 40 -12.50 8.12 -13.01
N ALA A 41 -11.85 7.39 -13.93
CA ALA A 41 -10.58 6.72 -13.65
C ALA A 41 -9.45 7.74 -13.43
N LYS A 42 -8.75 7.61 -12.30
CA LYS A 42 -7.61 8.46 -11.94
C LYS A 42 -6.41 7.61 -11.53
N VAL A 43 -5.23 8.21 -11.65
CA VAL A 43 -4.06 7.74 -10.91
C VAL A 43 -4.20 8.18 -9.45
N ALA A 44 -3.74 7.34 -8.52
CA ALA A 44 -3.78 7.73 -7.11
C ALA A 44 -2.74 8.82 -6.83
N ASP A 45 -2.99 9.62 -5.78
CA ASP A 45 -2.07 10.67 -5.39
C ASP A 45 -0.73 10.08 -4.93
N LYS A 46 0.34 10.37 -5.68
CA LYS A 46 1.69 9.87 -5.42
C LYS A 46 2.22 10.28 -4.04
N ALA A 47 1.95 11.50 -3.60
CA ALA A 47 2.41 11.99 -2.31
C ALA A 47 1.68 11.27 -1.17
N SER A 48 0.38 11.07 -1.31
CA SER A 48 -0.42 10.29 -0.36
C SER A 48 0.04 8.83 -0.26
N VAL A 49 0.14 8.11 -1.40
CA VAL A 49 0.53 6.69 -1.38
C VAL A 49 1.94 6.50 -0.81
N LYS A 50 2.93 7.27 -1.28
CA LYS A 50 4.31 7.19 -0.77
C LYS A 50 4.39 7.61 0.70
N GLY A 51 3.67 8.66 1.08
CA GLY A 51 3.63 9.16 2.45
C GLY A 51 3.04 8.16 3.43
N ILE A 52 1.93 7.49 3.07
CA ILE A 52 1.32 6.44 3.90
C ILE A 52 2.29 5.27 4.06
N ALA A 53 2.91 4.80 2.97
CA ALA A 53 3.86 3.69 3.04
C ALA A 53 5.07 4.02 3.93
N LYS A 54 5.63 5.23 3.80
CA LYS A 54 6.73 5.70 4.65
C LYS A 54 6.31 5.91 6.11
N GLY A 55 5.13 6.47 6.36
CA GLY A 55 4.61 6.64 7.71
C GLY A 55 4.40 5.30 8.41
N ILE A 56 3.83 4.29 7.71
CA ILE A 56 3.71 2.93 8.24
C ILE A 56 5.09 2.34 8.58
N LYS A 57 6.08 2.52 7.70
CA LYS A 57 7.47 2.12 7.98
C LYS A 57 7.99 2.79 9.26
N GLU A 58 7.86 4.10 9.38
CA GLU A 58 8.31 4.85 10.57
C GLU A 58 7.62 4.33 11.84
N ILE A 59 6.33 3.96 11.79
CA ILE A 59 5.60 3.41 12.94
C ILE A 59 6.20 2.06 13.34
N VAL A 60 6.46 1.19 12.36
CA VAL A 60 7.06 -0.13 12.59
C VAL A 60 8.49 -0.01 13.13
N GLU A 61 9.27 0.95 12.64
CA GLU A 61 10.61 1.28 13.15
C GLU A 61 10.55 1.81 14.58
N ALA A 62 9.68 2.78 14.86
CA ALA A 62 9.49 3.34 16.19
C ALA A 62 9.03 2.28 17.20
N ALA A 63 8.20 1.33 16.79
CA ALA A 63 7.77 0.19 17.61
C ALA A 63 8.85 -0.90 17.78
N GLY A 64 10.01 -0.78 17.14
CA GLY A 64 11.07 -1.80 17.17
C GLY A 64 10.68 -3.09 16.45
N GLY A 65 9.70 -3.05 15.54
CA GLY A 65 9.13 -4.20 14.86
C GLY A 65 9.77 -4.54 13.51
N SER A 66 10.68 -3.72 13.01
CA SER A 66 11.17 -3.79 11.61
C SER A 66 11.80 -5.13 11.24
N GLU A 67 12.70 -5.66 12.06
CA GLU A 67 13.34 -6.95 11.77
C GLU A 67 12.35 -8.11 11.84
N LYS A 68 11.47 -8.10 12.85
CA LYS A 68 10.43 -9.12 13.02
C LYS A 68 9.46 -9.12 11.85
N LEU A 69 9.09 -7.93 11.35
CA LEU A 69 8.17 -7.80 10.23
C LEU A 69 8.82 -8.21 8.91
N LYS A 70 10.09 -7.86 8.68
CA LYS A 70 10.86 -8.30 7.50
C LYS A 70 11.16 -9.80 7.51
N ALA A 71 11.13 -10.45 8.68
CA ALA A 71 11.26 -11.90 8.82
C ALA A 71 9.97 -12.69 8.53
N VAL A 72 8.83 -12.00 8.35
CA VAL A 72 7.57 -12.66 7.98
C VAL A 72 7.70 -13.30 6.60
N ALA A 73 7.32 -14.58 6.50
CA ALA A 73 7.41 -15.31 5.24
C ALA A 73 6.55 -14.67 4.15
N ALA A 74 7.14 -14.48 2.97
CA ALA A 74 6.41 -13.96 1.82
C ALA A 74 5.26 -14.89 1.41
N ALA A 75 4.19 -14.30 0.90
CA ALA A 75 3.08 -15.04 0.32
C ALA A 75 3.54 -15.83 -0.91
N LYS A 76 3.06 -17.06 -1.06
CA LYS A 76 3.41 -17.96 -2.18
C LYS A 76 2.37 -18.01 -3.29
N GLY A 77 1.24 -17.30 -3.12
CA GLY A 77 0.11 -17.33 -4.04
C GLY A 77 0.33 -16.43 -5.25
N GLU A 78 0.54 -17.03 -6.42
CA GLU A 78 0.73 -16.30 -7.69
C GLU A 78 -0.48 -16.41 -8.64
N ASN A 79 -1.57 -17.03 -8.22
CA ASN A 79 -2.77 -17.22 -9.04
C ASN A 79 -3.65 -15.96 -9.16
N ASN A 80 -3.36 -14.90 -8.40
CA ASN A 80 -4.21 -13.70 -8.27
C ASN A 80 -3.74 -12.44 -9.01
N LYS A 81 -2.72 -12.52 -9.86
CA LYS A 81 -2.26 -11.46 -10.79
C LYS A 81 -3.37 -10.74 -11.57
N GLY A 82 -4.50 -11.42 -11.82
CA GLY A 82 -5.67 -10.82 -12.47
C GLY A 82 -6.24 -9.60 -11.73
N ALA A 83 -5.95 -9.47 -10.43
CA ALA A 83 -6.30 -8.29 -9.64
C ALA A 83 -5.69 -6.99 -10.20
N GLY A 84 -4.55 -7.06 -10.90
CA GLY A 84 -3.91 -5.89 -11.52
C GLY A 84 -4.79 -5.17 -12.54
N LYS A 85 -5.76 -5.87 -13.14
CA LYS A 85 -6.73 -5.28 -14.06
C LYS A 85 -7.58 -4.17 -13.44
N LEU A 86 -7.71 -4.15 -12.11
CA LEU A 86 -8.45 -3.12 -11.36
C LEU A 86 -7.69 -1.78 -11.25
N PHE A 87 -6.38 -1.79 -11.53
CA PHE A 87 -5.51 -0.61 -11.45
C PHE A 87 -5.31 0.06 -12.83
N GLY A 88 -5.99 -0.46 -13.86
CA GLY A 88 -5.99 0.04 -15.24
C GLY A 88 -7.16 0.98 -15.56
N LYS A 89 -7.48 1.19 -16.84
CA LYS A 89 -8.59 2.06 -17.28
C LYS A 89 -9.95 1.60 -16.72
N ALA A 90 -10.89 2.54 -16.62
CA ALA A 90 -12.31 2.26 -16.47
C ALA A 90 -13.06 2.54 -17.80
N GLY A 91 -14.34 2.18 -17.88
CA GLY A 91 -15.15 2.32 -19.09
C GLY A 91 -14.95 1.20 -20.11
N ALA A 92 -15.29 1.45 -21.36
CA ALA A 92 -15.29 0.44 -22.43
C ALA A 92 -13.91 -0.17 -22.72
N ALA A 93 -12.82 0.54 -22.38
CA ALA A 93 -11.44 0.08 -22.54
C ALA A 93 -10.88 -0.59 -21.27
N ALA A 94 -11.70 -0.80 -20.24
CA ALA A 94 -11.30 -1.43 -19.00
C ALA A 94 -11.11 -2.94 -19.16
N HIS A 95 -10.18 -3.48 -18.37
CA HIS A 95 -10.07 -4.91 -18.14
C HIS A 95 -10.61 -5.34 -16.78
N GLY A 96 -11.01 -4.39 -15.92
CA GLY A 96 -11.60 -4.67 -14.62
C GLY A 96 -12.96 -5.35 -14.78
N ASP A 97 -13.08 -6.56 -14.24
CA ASP A 97 -14.29 -7.38 -14.28
C ASP A 97 -14.50 -8.08 -12.92
N SER A 98 -15.60 -8.82 -12.80
CA SER A 98 -15.92 -9.59 -11.59
C SER A 98 -14.85 -10.63 -11.25
N GLU A 99 -14.18 -11.20 -12.26
CA GLU A 99 -13.09 -12.15 -12.03
C GLU A 99 -11.87 -11.43 -11.40
N ALA A 100 -11.49 -10.27 -11.92
CA ALA A 100 -10.41 -9.45 -11.36
C ALA A 100 -10.69 -9.06 -9.90
N ALA A 101 -11.94 -8.67 -9.59
CA ALA A 101 -12.37 -8.39 -8.23
C ALA A 101 -12.26 -9.63 -7.31
N SER A 102 -12.69 -10.81 -7.80
CA SER A 102 -12.55 -12.07 -7.08
C SER A 102 -11.08 -12.45 -6.82
N LYS A 103 -10.19 -12.23 -7.80
CA LYS A 103 -8.74 -12.43 -7.63
C LYS A 103 -8.15 -11.47 -6.59
N ALA A 104 -8.60 -10.22 -6.55
CA ALA A 104 -8.17 -9.26 -5.53
C ALA A 104 -8.60 -9.71 -4.13
N ALA A 105 -9.86 -10.10 -3.96
CA ALA A 105 -10.37 -10.64 -2.70
C ALA A 105 -9.61 -11.90 -2.27
N GLY A 106 -9.38 -12.82 -3.22
CA GLY A 106 -8.62 -14.05 -2.99
C GLY A 106 -7.16 -13.81 -2.59
N ALA A 107 -6.51 -12.77 -3.13
CA ALA A 107 -5.16 -12.39 -2.73
C ALA A 107 -5.13 -11.90 -1.27
N VAL A 108 -6.08 -11.04 -0.90
CA VAL A 108 -6.17 -10.47 0.45
C VAL A 108 -6.54 -11.56 1.48
N SER A 109 -7.46 -12.45 1.16
CA SER A 109 -7.84 -13.54 2.08
C SER A 109 -6.76 -14.62 2.25
N ALA A 110 -5.79 -14.68 1.34
CA ALA A 110 -4.70 -15.67 1.37
C ALA A 110 -3.46 -15.19 2.14
N VAL A 111 -3.47 -13.97 2.67
CA VAL A 111 -2.34 -13.38 3.39
C VAL A 111 -2.75 -12.88 4.77
N SER A 112 -1.79 -12.83 5.70
CA SER A 112 -1.99 -12.23 7.02
C SER A 112 -1.79 -10.71 6.98
N GLY A 113 -2.27 -10.01 8.02
CA GLY A 113 -2.03 -8.58 8.18
C GLY A 113 -0.54 -8.25 8.26
N GLU A 114 0.26 -9.09 8.90
CA GLU A 114 1.72 -8.94 8.99
C GLU A 114 2.39 -9.10 7.62
N GLN A 115 1.91 -10.00 6.76
CA GLN A 115 2.42 -10.13 5.40
C GLN A 115 2.14 -8.87 4.56
N ILE A 116 0.93 -8.30 4.70
CA ILE A 116 0.57 -7.03 4.05
C ILE A 116 1.46 -5.90 4.57
N LEU A 117 1.58 -5.75 5.89
CA LEU A 117 2.42 -4.73 6.51
C LEU A 117 3.89 -4.88 6.08
N SER A 118 4.42 -6.11 6.05
CA SER A 118 5.79 -6.40 5.62
C SER A 118 6.04 -5.99 4.17
N ALA A 119 5.09 -6.28 3.28
CA ALA A 119 5.17 -5.86 1.88
C ALA A 119 5.15 -4.33 1.73
N ILE A 120 4.32 -3.62 2.50
CA ILE A 120 4.26 -2.14 2.49
C ILE A 120 5.58 -1.54 2.98
N VAL A 121 6.09 -2.00 4.12
CA VAL A 121 7.34 -1.51 4.71
C VAL A 121 8.53 -1.76 3.76
N THR A 122 8.57 -2.93 3.14
CA THR A 122 9.60 -3.24 2.13
C THR A 122 9.48 -2.35 0.90
N ALA A 123 8.27 -2.08 0.43
CA ALA A 123 8.03 -1.20 -0.71
C ALA A 123 8.43 0.26 -0.41
N ALA A 124 8.25 0.72 0.83
CA ALA A 124 8.62 2.07 1.26
C ALA A 124 10.13 2.34 1.15
N ASP A 125 10.96 1.31 1.21
CA ASP A 125 12.41 1.35 0.99
C ASP A 125 12.82 1.04 -0.46
N ALA A 126 11.91 0.51 -1.28
CA ALA A 126 12.23 0.09 -2.64
C ALA A 126 12.47 1.28 -3.58
N ALA A 127 13.31 1.07 -4.60
CA ALA A 127 13.43 1.97 -5.74
C ALA A 127 12.18 1.90 -6.65
N GLU A 128 12.08 2.81 -7.62
CA GLU A 128 11.01 2.82 -8.64
C GLU A 128 9.58 2.94 -8.05
N GLN A 129 9.38 3.80 -7.05
CA GLN A 129 8.05 4.04 -6.45
C GLN A 129 7.14 4.93 -7.29
N ASP A 130 7.53 5.32 -8.49
CA ASP A 130 6.65 6.09 -9.36
C ASP A 130 5.57 5.20 -9.97
N GLY A 131 4.41 5.79 -10.23
CA GLY A 131 3.27 5.09 -10.78
C GLY A 131 3.60 4.35 -12.07
N LYS A 132 3.20 3.08 -12.13
CA LYS A 132 3.41 2.20 -13.29
C LYS A 132 2.11 1.49 -13.64
N LYS A 133 1.97 1.15 -14.93
CA LYS A 133 0.86 0.31 -15.39
C LYS A 133 0.98 -1.10 -14.79
N PRO A 134 -0.12 -1.87 -14.68
CA PRO A 134 -0.13 -3.15 -13.97
C PRO A 134 0.95 -4.13 -14.45
N GLU A 135 1.32 -4.10 -15.73
CA GLU A 135 2.33 -5.01 -16.30
C GLU A 135 3.77 -4.59 -15.99
N GLU A 136 4.02 -3.35 -15.55
CA GLU A 136 5.35 -2.78 -15.32
C GLU A 136 5.64 -2.50 -13.83
N ALA A 137 4.63 -2.56 -12.97
CA ALA A 137 4.79 -2.24 -11.56
C ALA A 137 5.61 -3.33 -10.84
N LYS A 138 6.77 -2.94 -10.30
CA LYS A 138 7.69 -3.85 -9.57
C LYS A 138 7.51 -3.82 -8.05
N ASN A 139 6.71 -2.90 -7.54
CA ASN A 139 6.45 -2.77 -6.11
C ASN A 139 5.00 -2.31 -5.86
N PRO A 140 4.45 -2.59 -4.66
CA PRO A 140 3.10 -2.19 -4.28
C PRO A 140 2.79 -0.70 -4.47
N ILE A 141 3.75 0.20 -4.21
CA ILE A 141 3.55 1.65 -4.31
C ILE A 141 3.34 2.07 -5.76
N ALA A 142 4.19 1.58 -6.67
CA ALA A 142 4.07 1.84 -8.11
C ALA A 142 2.73 1.34 -8.68
N ALA A 143 2.29 0.15 -8.25
CA ALA A 143 1.00 -0.41 -8.65
C ALA A 143 -0.18 0.41 -8.10
N ALA A 144 -0.13 0.80 -6.83
CA ALA A 144 -1.19 1.57 -6.17
C ALA A 144 -1.37 2.96 -6.78
N ILE A 145 -0.29 3.62 -7.20
CA ILE A 145 -0.36 4.91 -7.91
C ILE A 145 -0.94 4.71 -9.32
N GLY A 146 -0.47 3.69 -10.03
CA GLY A 146 -0.83 3.45 -11.42
C GLY A 146 -0.18 4.48 -12.38
N ASN A 147 -0.32 4.27 -13.69
CA ASN A 147 0.11 5.24 -14.70
C ASN A 147 -1.11 5.92 -15.35
N SER A 148 -0.95 7.16 -15.80
CA SER A 148 -1.92 7.94 -16.58
C SER A 148 -1.85 7.61 -18.07
N ASP A 149 -0.67 7.24 -18.58
CA ASP A 149 -0.42 6.84 -19.97
C ASP A 149 -0.96 5.43 -20.28
N ARG A 150 -2.13 5.11 -19.73
CA ARG A 150 -2.78 3.80 -19.79
C ARG A 150 -3.11 3.38 -21.21
#